data_AF-A0A7W1ZXS5-F1
#
_entry.id   AF-A0A7W1ZXS5-F1
#
_cell.length_a   1.000
_cell.length_b   1.000
_cell.length_c   1.000
_cell.angle_alpha   90.00
_cell.angle_beta   90.00
_cell.angle_gamma   90.00
#
_symmetry.space_group_name_H-M   'P 1'
#
loop_
_entity.id
_entity.type
_entity.pdbx_description
1 polymer ?
#
loop_
_entity_poly.entity_id
_entity_poly.type
_entity_poly.pdbx_seq_one_letter_code
_entity_poly.pdbx_strand_id
1 'polypeptide(L)'
;KAYDKMFDAVRFAFLHEIGHALIDTYNLPITGNEEDAADRCSTFINLTELGEDGVNAVLATADAFAIESKGNAPDKRNLADEHLLQEQRFYNSLCMIYGSNTEKYAYILNDNYLPKERAARCPSEYERTVDSWSDLLRKWRK
;
A
#
# COMPACT_ATOMS: atom_id res chain seq x y z
N LYS A 1 -15.04 10.51 -9.96
CA LYS A 1 -14.75 11.80 -10.64
C LYS A 1 -13.34 12.25 -10.25
N ALA A 2 -12.76 13.28 -10.86
CA ALA A 2 -11.37 13.70 -10.58
C ALA A 2 -11.13 14.05 -9.11
N TYR A 3 -12.06 14.77 -8.47
CA TYR A 3 -11.98 15.10 -7.04
C TYR A 3 -12.05 13.86 -6.14
N ASP A 4 -12.92 12.89 -6.46
CA ASP A 4 -13.02 11.67 -5.67
C ASP A 4 -11.68 10.91 -5.65
N LYS A 5 -11.08 10.69 -6.83
CA LYS A 5 -9.75 10.06 -6.94
C LYS A 5 -8.66 10.83 -6.21
N MET A 6 -8.72 12.17 -6.27
CA MET A 6 -7.77 13.03 -5.55
C MET A 6 -7.92 12.85 -4.03
N PHE A 7 -9.13 12.90 -3.49
CA PHE A 7 -9.35 12.72 -2.05
C PHE A 7 -9.08 11.30 -1.56
N ASP A 8 -9.33 10.31 -2.41
CA ASP A 8 -8.97 8.91 -2.15
C ASP A 8 -7.45 8.74 -2.06
N ALA A 9 -6.67 9.33 -2.97
CA ALA A 9 -5.21 9.32 -2.90
C ALA A 9 -4.68 10.10 -1.69
N VAL A 10 -5.29 11.26 -1.37
CA VAL A 10 -4.94 12.04 -0.17
C VAL A 10 -5.18 11.23 1.11
N ARG A 11 -6.24 10.43 1.18
CA ARG A 11 -6.51 9.56 2.34
C ARG A 11 -5.36 8.57 2.54
N PHE A 12 -4.91 7.92 1.48
CA PHE A 12 -3.78 7.00 1.57
C PHE A 12 -2.50 7.71 2.01
N ALA A 13 -2.15 8.83 1.37
CA ALA A 13 -0.95 9.59 1.70
C ALA A 13 -0.98 10.10 3.14
N PHE A 14 -2.11 10.63 3.59
CA PHE A 14 -2.27 11.06 4.98
C PHE A 14 -2.08 9.90 5.97
N LEU A 15 -2.66 8.73 5.69
CA LEU A 15 -2.49 7.56 6.55
C LEU A 15 -1.06 6.99 6.52
N HIS A 16 -0.32 7.21 5.44
CA HIS A 16 1.11 6.90 5.37
C HIS A 16 1.90 7.79 6.36
N GLU A 17 1.65 9.11 6.37
CA GLU A 17 2.26 10.03 7.35
C GLU A 17 1.87 9.69 8.80
N ILE A 18 0.61 9.26 9.02
CA ILE A 18 0.19 8.73 10.31
C ILE A 18 0.94 7.43 10.66
N GLY A 19 1.30 6.62 9.67
CA GLY A 19 2.19 5.47 9.85
C GLY A 19 3.52 5.87 10.49
N HIS A 20 4.22 6.86 9.94
CA HIS A 20 5.45 7.40 10.53
C HIS A 20 5.21 7.92 11.96
N ALA A 21 4.13 8.68 12.16
CA ALA A 21 3.80 9.21 13.49
C ALA A 21 3.57 8.09 14.52
N LEU A 22 2.92 6.99 14.14
CA LEU A 22 2.70 5.82 15.01
C LEU A 22 4.02 5.10 15.31
N ILE A 23 4.89 4.95 14.30
CA ILE A 23 6.22 4.34 14.45
C ILE A 23 7.04 5.12 15.48
N ASP A 24 7.14 6.45 15.32
CA ASP A 24 7.91 7.30 16.22
C ASP A 24 7.30 7.37 17.63
N THR A 25 6.01 7.70 17.72
CA THR A 25 5.32 7.92 19.01
C THR A 25 5.35 6.67 19.90
N TYR A 26 5.23 5.48 19.29
CA TYR A 26 5.21 4.22 20.03
C TYR A 26 6.55 3.47 19.99
N ASN A 27 7.58 4.07 19.38
CA ASN A 27 8.90 3.48 19.19
C ASN A 27 8.81 2.04 18.63
N LEU A 28 8.01 1.89 17.56
CA LEU A 28 7.76 0.59 16.94
C LEU A 28 9.02 0.11 16.21
N PRO A 29 9.40 -1.18 16.34
CA PRO A 29 10.58 -1.69 15.65
C PRO A 29 10.32 -1.81 14.14
N ILE A 30 11.13 -1.11 13.34
CA ILE A 30 11.19 -1.28 11.89
C ILE A 30 12.51 -1.97 11.52
N THR A 31 12.42 -3.11 10.84
CA THR A 31 13.59 -3.94 10.44
C THR A 31 13.89 -3.88 8.95
N GLY A 32 13.06 -3.18 8.18
CA GLY A 32 13.20 -2.98 6.75
C GLY A 32 13.26 -1.50 6.40
N ASN A 33 12.65 -1.15 5.27
CA ASN A 33 12.49 0.22 4.83
C ASN A 33 11.27 0.86 5.53
N GLU A 34 11.43 2.05 6.10
CA GLU A 34 10.37 2.73 6.85
C GLU A 34 9.24 3.25 5.95
N GLU A 35 9.55 3.74 4.76
CA GLU A 35 8.55 4.20 3.77
C GLU A 35 7.64 3.05 3.31
N ASP A 36 8.19 1.85 3.05
CA ASP A 36 7.38 0.67 2.75
C ASP A 36 6.56 0.26 3.99
N ALA A 37 7.12 0.37 5.21
CA ALA A 37 6.35 0.11 6.41
C ALA A 37 5.16 1.08 6.54
N ALA A 38 5.36 2.38 6.27
CA ALA A 38 4.32 3.41 6.29
C ALA A 38 3.24 3.19 5.21
N ASP A 39 3.64 2.82 3.97
CA ASP A 39 2.71 2.41 2.91
C ASP A 39 1.87 1.19 3.32
N ARG A 40 2.50 0.21 3.97
CA ARG A 40 1.83 -0.99 4.48
C ARG A 40 0.90 -0.66 5.65
N CYS A 41 1.25 0.31 6.50
CA CYS A 41 0.38 0.83 7.56
C CYS A 41 -0.88 1.45 6.95
N SER A 42 -0.70 2.36 6.00
CA SER A 42 -1.79 3.01 5.28
C SER A 42 -2.71 2.00 4.60
N THR A 43 -2.10 1.03 3.91
CA THR A 43 -2.84 -0.05 3.24
C THR A 43 -3.63 -0.91 4.23
N PHE A 44 -3.01 -1.29 5.36
CA PHE A 44 -3.66 -2.03 6.43
C PHE A 44 -4.91 -1.29 6.93
N ILE A 45 -4.77 -0.02 7.35
CA ILE A 45 -5.90 0.78 7.86
C ILE A 45 -7.01 0.89 6.82
N ASN A 46 -6.65 1.22 5.57
CA ASN A 46 -7.63 1.35 4.50
C ASN A 46 -8.40 0.04 4.27
N LEU A 47 -7.70 -1.10 4.18
CA LEU A 47 -8.32 -2.37 3.84
C LEU A 47 -9.07 -3.04 5.01
N THR A 48 -8.68 -2.79 6.28
CA THR A 48 -9.33 -3.43 7.44
C THR A 48 -10.38 -2.55 8.12
N GLU A 49 -10.24 -1.23 8.07
CA GLU A 49 -11.09 -0.33 8.88
C GLU A 49 -12.06 0.52 8.04
N LEU A 50 -11.79 0.74 6.74
CA LEU A 50 -12.50 1.74 5.93
C LEU A 50 -13.37 1.16 4.81
N GLY A 51 -13.42 -0.17 4.66
CA GLY A 51 -14.28 -0.83 3.67
C GLY A 51 -13.98 -0.42 2.22
N GLU A 52 -15.02 -0.19 1.42
CA GLU A 52 -14.87 0.17 0.00
C GLU A 52 -14.13 1.51 -0.21
N ASP A 53 -14.33 2.49 0.67
CA ASP A 53 -13.65 3.79 0.58
C ASP A 53 -12.13 3.63 0.77
N GLY A 54 -11.71 2.68 1.60
CA GLY A 54 -10.30 2.34 1.77
C GLY A 54 -9.72 1.61 0.55
N VAL A 55 -10.48 0.67 -0.04
CA VAL A 55 -10.06 0.01 -1.30
C VAL A 55 -9.89 1.04 -2.42
N ASN A 56 -10.81 2.01 -2.52
CA ASN A 56 -10.73 3.11 -3.48
C ASN A 56 -9.49 3.98 -3.23
N ALA A 57 -9.12 4.24 -1.98
CA ALA A 57 -7.89 4.97 -1.63
C ALA A 57 -6.62 4.25 -2.09
N VAL A 58 -6.52 2.94 -1.86
CA VAL A 58 -5.36 2.14 -2.30
C VAL A 58 -5.30 2.07 -3.83
N LEU A 59 -6.44 1.91 -4.51
CA LEU A 59 -6.51 1.93 -5.98
C LEU A 59 -6.13 3.29 -6.58
N ALA A 60 -6.66 4.39 -6.02
CA ALA A 60 -6.37 5.74 -6.48
C ALA A 60 -4.87 6.08 -6.32
N THR A 61 -4.25 5.58 -5.27
CA THR A 61 -2.81 5.76 -5.04
C THR A 61 -1.96 4.87 -5.95
N ALA A 62 -2.41 3.64 -6.22
CA ALA A 62 -1.78 2.81 -7.25
C ALA A 62 -1.81 3.51 -8.62
N ASP A 63 -2.95 4.08 -9.02
CA ASP A 63 -3.06 4.89 -10.24
C ASP A 63 -2.06 6.06 -10.24
N ALA A 64 -1.90 6.75 -9.11
CA ALA A 64 -0.94 7.85 -8.98
C ALA A 64 0.51 7.38 -9.19
N PHE A 65 0.92 6.29 -8.53
CA PHE A 65 2.25 5.70 -8.73
C PHE A 65 2.48 5.25 -10.18
N ALA A 66 1.46 4.68 -10.83
CA ALA A 66 1.53 4.30 -12.23
C ALA A 66 1.59 5.50 -13.20
N ILE A 67 1.09 6.68 -12.79
CA ILE A 67 1.24 7.91 -13.56
C ILE A 67 2.65 8.46 -13.39
N GLU A 68 3.15 8.50 -12.16
CA GLU A 68 4.49 8.99 -11.86
C GLU A 68 5.60 8.12 -12.46
N SER A 69 5.37 6.82 -12.60
CA SER A 69 6.32 5.90 -13.25
C SER A 69 6.43 6.07 -14.77
N LYS A 70 5.51 6.78 -15.44
CA LYS A 70 5.55 7.00 -16.91
C LYS A 70 6.65 7.96 -17.37
N GLY A 71 7.54 8.37 -16.47
CA GLY A 71 8.72 9.18 -16.77
C GLY A 71 9.83 8.41 -17.50
N ASN A 72 11.05 8.94 -17.39
CA ASN A 72 12.24 8.23 -17.87
C ASN A 72 12.54 7.03 -16.97
N ALA A 73 13.36 6.10 -17.48
CA ALA A 73 13.90 5.03 -16.64
C ALA A 73 14.52 5.59 -15.34
N PRO A 74 14.35 4.91 -14.19
CA PRO A 74 14.84 5.41 -12.91
C PRO A 74 16.32 5.80 -12.98
N ASP A 75 16.63 7.03 -12.59
CA ASP A 75 18.00 7.52 -12.52
C ASP A 75 18.64 7.20 -11.16
N LYS A 76 19.90 7.62 -10.96
CA LYS A 76 20.61 7.38 -9.70
C LYS A 76 19.93 8.00 -8.48
N ARG A 77 19.19 9.10 -8.64
CA ARG A 77 18.46 9.74 -7.55
C ARG A 77 17.23 8.93 -7.21
N ASN A 78 16.47 8.48 -8.22
CA ASN A 78 15.32 7.59 -7.99
C ASN A 78 15.73 6.29 -7.29
N LEU A 79 16.86 5.70 -7.70
CA LEU A 79 17.38 4.46 -7.11
C LEU A 79 18.00 4.64 -5.71
N ALA A 80 18.33 5.88 -5.33
CA ALA A 80 18.89 6.22 -4.02
C ALA A 80 17.87 6.91 -3.10
N ASP A 81 16.63 7.05 -3.55
CA ASP A 81 15.51 7.57 -2.78
C ASP A 81 15.17 6.62 -1.62
N GLU A 82 14.59 7.17 -0.56
CA GLU A 82 14.12 6.37 0.58
C GLU A 82 12.87 5.56 0.24
N HIS A 83 12.05 6.04 -0.69
CA HIS A 83 10.90 5.31 -1.18
C HIS A 83 11.32 4.19 -2.13
N LEU A 84 10.51 3.14 -2.17
CA LEU A 84 10.55 2.18 -3.27
C LEU A 84 10.23 2.89 -4.59
N LEU A 85 10.68 2.30 -5.70
CA LEU A 85 10.32 2.79 -7.03
C LEU A 85 8.80 2.82 -7.20
N GLN A 86 8.27 3.81 -7.92
CA GLN A 86 6.83 3.97 -8.07
C GLN A 86 6.17 2.74 -8.70
N GLU A 87 6.84 2.04 -9.62
CA GLU A 87 6.38 0.77 -10.17
C GLU A 87 6.26 -0.33 -9.09
N GLN A 88 7.20 -0.38 -8.15
CA GLN A 88 7.15 -1.33 -7.04
C GLN A 88 5.98 -1.00 -6.10
N ARG A 89 5.78 0.29 -5.78
CA ARG A 89 4.65 0.74 -4.96
C ARG A 89 3.31 0.44 -5.64
N PHE A 90 3.19 0.68 -6.94
CA PHE A 90 2.01 0.28 -7.75
C PHE A 90 1.69 -1.21 -7.60
N TYR A 91 2.67 -2.09 -7.86
CA TYR A 91 2.44 -3.53 -7.78
C TYR A 91 2.19 -4.01 -6.34
N ASN A 92 2.81 -3.38 -5.35
CA ASN A 92 2.55 -3.69 -3.94
C ASN A 92 1.13 -3.31 -3.53
N SER A 93 0.62 -2.16 -3.95
CA SER A 93 -0.77 -1.74 -3.70
C SER A 93 -1.78 -2.70 -4.31
N LEU A 94 -1.62 -3.06 -5.59
CA LEU A 94 -2.50 -4.04 -6.25
C LEU A 94 -2.40 -5.43 -5.60
N CYS A 95 -1.20 -5.83 -5.20
CA CYS A 95 -0.99 -7.08 -4.50
C CYS A 95 -1.74 -7.13 -3.16
N MET A 96 -1.73 -6.04 -2.40
CA MET A 96 -2.45 -5.96 -1.14
C MET A 96 -3.97 -6.03 -1.32
N ILE A 97 -4.51 -5.32 -2.32
CA ILE A 97 -5.94 -5.42 -2.66
C ILE A 97 -6.29 -6.84 -3.08
N TYR A 98 -5.56 -7.42 -4.04
CA TYR A 98 -5.81 -8.78 -4.50
C TYR A 98 -5.70 -9.81 -3.37
N GLY A 99 -4.67 -9.69 -2.53
CA GLY A 99 -4.44 -10.59 -1.39
C GLY A 99 -5.53 -10.51 -0.32
N SER A 100 -6.18 -9.35 -0.17
CA SER A 100 -7.27 -9.17 0.81
C SER A 100 -8.54 -9.97 0.46
N ASN A 101 -8.82 -10.17 -0.83
CA ASN A 101 -9.90 -11.02 -1.31
C ASN A 101 -9.68 -11.40 -2.78
N THR A 102 -9.11 -12.57 -3.01
CA THR A 102 -8.72 -13.01 -4.36
C THR A 102 -9.90 -13.26 -5.29
N GLU A 103 -11.08 -13.57 -4.74
CA GLU A 103 -12.30 -13.78 -5.52
C GLU A 103 -12.90 -12.46 -5.97
N LYS A 104 -13.07 -11.52 -5.02
CA LYS A 104 -13.65 -10.19 -5.27
C LYS A 104 -12.79 -9.36 -6.24
N TYR A 105 -11.47 -9.46 -6.12
CA TYR A 105 -10.52 -8.65 -6.89
C TYR A 105 -9.84 -9.43 -8.02
N ALA A 106 -10.43 -10.55 -8.47
CA ALA A 106 -9.89 -11.38 -9.56
C ALA A 106 -9.64 -10.59 -10.87
N TYR A 107 -10.38 -9.48 -11.09
CA TYR A 107 -10.19 -8.62 -12.27
C TYR A 107 -8.76 -8.06 -12.37
N ILE A 108 -8.06 -7.85 -11.24
CA ILE A 108 -6.67 -7.39 -11.21
C ILE A 108 -5.75 -8.33 -12.01
N LEU A 109 -6.04 -9.64 -11.99
CA LEU A 109 -5.31 -10.63 -12.81
C LEU A 109 -5.88 -10.80 -14.20
N ASN A 110 -7.20 -10.83 -14.33
CA ASN A 110 -7.86 -11.09 -15.61
C ASN A 110 -7.55 -9.98 -16.63
N ASP A 111 -7.43 -8.74 -16.16
CA ASP A 111 -7.11 -7.57 -16.99
C ASP A 111 -5.59 -7.32 -17.09
N ASN A 112 -4.78 -8.25 -16.55
CA ASN A 112 -3.31 -8.23 -16.61
C ASN A 112 -2.66 -7.00 -15.95
N TYR A 113 -3.30 -6.40 -14.93
CA TYR A 113 -2.70 -5.32 -14.12
C TYR A 113 -1.59 -5.83 -13.20
N LEU A 114 -1.67 -7.10 -12.76
CA LEU A 114 -0.69 -7.74 -11.88
C LEU A 114 -0.21 -9.07 -12.49
N PRO A 115 1.12 -9.28 -12.65
CA PRO A 115 1.65 -10.56 -13.13
C PRO A 115 1.22 -11.73 -12.22
N LYS A 116 0.88 -12.87 -12.82
CA LYS A 116 0.40 -14.06 -12.07
C LYS A 116 1.43 -14.57 -11.06
N GLU A 117 2.71 -14.47 -11.39
CA GLU A 117 3.83 -14.86 -10.55
C GLU A 117 3.92 -13.95 -9.30
N ARG A 118 3.66 -12.65 -9.48
CA ARG A 118 3.61 -11.68 -8.36
C ARG A 118 2.38 -11.94 -7.48
N ALA A 119 1.25 -12.27 -8.10
CA ALA A 119 -0.03 -12.51 -7.44
C ALA A 119 -0.03 -13.74 -6.53
N ALA A 120 0.72 -14.78 -6.88
CA ALA A 120 0.79 -16.04 -6.13
C ALA A 120 1.17 -15.86 -4.65
N ARG A 121 1.95 -14.82 -4.32
CA ARG A 121 2.40 -14.50 -2.95
C ARG A 121 1.60 -13.38 -2.28
N CYS A 122 0.59 -12.84 -2.94
CA CYS A 122 -0.18 -11.70 -2.42
C CYS A 122 -1.06 -12.00 -1.22
N PRO A 123 -1.80 -13.14 -1.15
CA PRO A 123 -2.59 -13.47 0.03
C PRO A 123 -1.75 -13.55 1.30
N SER A 124 -0.57 -14.20 1.22
CA SER A 124 0.33 -14.31 2.38
C SER A 124 1.04 -13.01 2.74
N GLU A 125 1.33 -12.14 1.76
CA GLU A 125 1.82 -10.78 2.05
C GLU A 125 0.76 -9.91 2.73
N TYR A 126 -0.49 -10.00 2.29
CA TYR A 126 -1.61 -9.30 2.92
C TYR A 126 -1.79 -9.75 4.36
N GLU A 127 -1.90 -11.06 4.60
CA GLU A 127 -2.07 -11.66 5.93
C GLU A 127 -0.94 -11.23 6.87
N ARG A 128 0.33 -11.37 6.44
CA ARG A 128 1.49 -10.93 7.23
C ARG A 128 1.46 -9.44 7.57
N THR A 129 1.02 -8.60 6.64
CA THR A 129 0.93 -7.15 6.87
C THR A 129 -0.14 -6.84 7.93
N VAL A 130 -1.32 -7.44 7.79
CA VAL A 130 -2.43 -7.27 8.74
C VAL A 130 -2.05 -7.76 10.13
N ASP A 131 -1.45 -8.95 10.23
CA ASP A 131 -1.00 -9.52 11.50
C ASP A 131 0.06 -8.64 12.15
N SER A 132 1.07 -8.22 11.38
CA SER A 132 2.17 -7.39 11.90
C SER A 132 1.66 -6.06 12.45
N TRP A 133 0.85 -5.32 11.70
CA TRP A 133 0.32 -4.04 12.16
C TRP A 133 -0.70 -4.18 13.29
N SER A 134 -1.51 -5.24 13.27
CA SER A 134 -2.41 -5.55 14.38
C SER A 134 -1.64 -5.84 15.67
N ASP A 135 -0.56 -6.61 15.60
CA ASP A 135 0.28 -6.94 16.75
C ASP A 135 1.09 -5.76 17.26
N LEU A 136 1.70 -4.98 16.35
CA LEU A 136 2.43 -3.77 16.68
C LEU A 136 1.55 -2.77 17.43
N LEU A 137 0.30 -2.58 16.98
CA LEU A 137 -0.61 -1.60 17.58
C LEU A 137 -1.48 -2.17 18.72
N ARG A 138 -1.39 -3.48 19.00
CA ARG A 138 -2.27 -4.21 19.93
C ARG A 138 -2.40 -3.57 21.31
N LYS A 139 -1.30 -2.99 21.83
CA LYS A 139 -1.28 -2.34 23.15
C LYS A 139 -2.14 -1.07 23.20
N TRP A 140 -2.33 -0.39 22.07
CA TRP A 140 -2.96 0.93 21.98
C TRP A 140 -4.33 0.93 21.28
N ARG A 141 -4.75 -0.17 20.64
CA ARG A 141 -6.06 -0.31 19.95
C ARG A 141 -7.28 -0.57 20.86
N LYS A 142 -7.18 -0.36 22.19
CA LYS A 142 -8.29 -0.65 23.11
C LYS A 142 -9.42 0.36 23.05
#